data_AF-A0A971PWN5-F1
#
_entry.id   AF-A0A971PWN5-F1
#
_cell.length_a   1.000
_cell.length_b   1.000
_cell.length_c   1.000
_cell.angle_alpha   90.00
_cell.angle_beta   90.00
_cell.angle_gamma   90.00
#
_symmetry.space_group_name_H-M   'P 1'
#
loop_
_entity.id
_entity.type
_entity.pdbx_description
1 polymer ?
#
loop_
_entity_poly.entity_id
_entity_poly.type
_entity_poly.pdbx_seq_one_letter_code
_entity_poly.pdbx_strand_id
1 'polypeptide(L)'
;MTLPNPFPYIDTSEDYNPAIRLFGNRLISEQTILEYTAEFLAVAFSEKEIGSETTWDTLPSLESLQVWPSNQPLKYKPPIKLNLKLFAFFGVSRIDGKHEVHEQHYRHLIKKLENSMTFNRGSTDQVLAYLDDFLQGFQGAGFNRTWCAQTFYPISPRLLTQETIWNETKANAPSTKPATWYYALENFAKYFSRTKRNFMAR
;
A
#
# COMPACT_ATOMS: atom_id res chain seq x y z
N MET A 1 32.11 23.61 -8.73
CA MET A 1 31.46 23.72 -7.41
C MET A 1 31.31 22.31 -6.88
N THR A 2 31.92 21.99 -5.73
CA THR A 2 31.67 20.73 -5.04
C THR A 2 30.28 20.79 -4.43
N LEU A 3 29.49 19.75 -4.65
CA LEU A 3 28.15 19.67 -4.08
C LEU A 3 28.26 19.52 -2.54
N PRO A 4 27.27 20.04 -1.78
CA PRO A 4 27.29 19.94 -0.32
C PRO A 4 27.32 18.47 0.11
N ASN A 5 27.90 18.23 1.29
CA ASN A 5 27.92 16.90 1.87
C ASN A 5 26.49 16.36 2.01
N PRO A 6 26.28 15.07 1.70
CA PRO A 6 24.97 14.46 1.81
C PRO A 6 24.48 14.45 3.25
N PHE A 7 23.26 14.96 3.47
CA PHE A 7 22.53 14.83 4.73
C PHE A 7 21.23 14.03 4.51
N PRO A 8 20.97 12.98 5.31
CA PRO A 8 21.85 12.40 6.34
C PRO A 8 23.14 11.79 5.75
N TYR A 9 24.19 11.62 6.55
CA TYR A 9 25.46 11.04 6.10
C TYR A 9 25.28 9.54 5.83
N ILE A 10 24.88 9.20 4.61
CA ILE A 10 24.62 7.85 4.11
C ILE A 10 25.42 7.65 2.82
N ASP A 11 25.67 6.39 2.46
CA ASP A 11 26.26 6.07 1.17
C ASP A 11 25.38 6.58 0.02
N THR A 12 25.96 7.39 -0.85
CA THR A 12 25.29 7.99 -2.02
C THR A 12 25.78 7.41 -3.34
N SER A 13 26.50 6.28 -3.31
CA SER A 13 27.02 5.60 -4.50
C SER A 13 25.90 5.17 -5.47
N GLU A 14 24.75 4.74 -4.93
CA GLU A 14 23.59 4.26 -5.69
C GLU A 14 22.64 5.40 -6.13
N ASP A 15 22.32 6.35 -5.24
CA ASP A 15 21.32 7.39 -5.48
C ASP A 15 21.82 8.75 -4.96
N TYR A 16 22.24 9.64 -5.86
CA TYR A 16 22.75 10.96 -5.49
C TYR A 16 21.64 11.96 -5.10
N ASN A 17 20.41 11.76 -5.60
CA ASN A 17 19.30 12.68 -5.42
C ASN A 17 18.77 12.70 -3.96
N PRO A 18 18.81 13.84 -3.25
CA PRO A 18 18.34 13.94 -1.88
C PRO A 18 16.86 13.56 -1.69
N ALA A 19 16.00 13.86 -2.67
CA ALA A 19 14.58 13.49 -2.62
C ALA A 19 14.39 11.97 -2.68
N ILE A 20 15.15 11.28 -3.55
CA ILE A 20 15.11 9.81 -3.65
C ILE A 20 15.64 9.18 -2.34
N ARG A 21 16.63 9.79 -1.71
CA ARG A 21 17.19 9.29 -0.44
C ARG A 21 16.23 9.41 0.75
N LEU A 22 15.46 10.49 0.81
CA LEU A 22 14.51 10.73 1.90
C LEU A 22 13.14 10.08 1.66
N PHE A 23 12.66 10.11 0.42
CA PHE A 23 11.31 9.72 0.05
C PHE A 23 11.27 8.51 -0.90
N GLY A 24 12.41 7.88 -1.18
CA GLY A 24 12.49 6.78 -2.14
C GLY A 24 12.10 7.23 -3.56
N ASN A 25 11.91 6.25 -4.44
CA ASN A 25 11.35 6.46 -5.79
C ASN A 25 9.81 6.56 -5.77
N ARG A 26 9.23 7.20 -4.74
CA ARG A 26 7.77 7.32 -4.58
C ARG A 26 7.17 8.56 -5.22
N LEU A 27 7.96 9.63 -5.36
CA LEU A 27 7.53 10.90 -5.93
C LEU A 27 8.26 11.10 -7.26
N ILE A 28 7.55 10.96 -8.36
CA ILE A 28 8.11 11.06 -9.72
C ILE A 28 7.25 11.97 -10.60
N SER A 29 7.85 12.57 -11.63
CA SER A 29 7.20 13.58 -12.49
C SER A 29 6.01 13.05 -13.28
N GLU A 30 5.97 11.75 -13.55
CA GLU A 30 4.98 11.09 -14.40
C GLU A 30 3.68 10.74 -13.66
N GLN A 31 3.65 10.92 -12.34
CA GLN A 31 2.45 10.69 -11.54
C GLN A 31 1.36 11.72 -11.86
N THR A 32 0.13 11.25 -11.96
CA THR A 32 -1.04 12.11 -11.90
C THR A 32 -1.12 12.81 -10.54
N ILE A 33 -1.86 13.92 -10.46
CA ILE A 33 -2.05 14.68 -9.22
C ILE A 33 -2.56 13.77 -8.09
N LEU A 34 -3.47 12.83 -8.38
CA LEU A 34 -4.02 11.92 -7.39
C LEU A 34 -3.00 10.88 -6.92
N GLU A 35 -2.21 10.30 -7.82
CA GLU A 35 -1.14 9.36 -7.48
C GLU A 35 -0.08 10.04 -6.60
N TYR A 36 0.36 11.22 -7.00
CA TYR A 36 1.31 12.02 -6.24
C TYR A 36 0.77 12.36 -4.85
N THR A 37 -0.50 12.81 -4.77
CA THR A 37 -1.14 13.17 -3.50
C THR A 37 -1.25 11.95 -2.58
N ALA A 38 -1.65 10.79 -3.10
CA ALA A 38 -1.75 9.56 -2.32
C ALA A 38 -0.39 9.09 -1.79
N GLU A 39 0.66 9.11 -2.62
CA GLU A 39 2.02 8.75 -2.21
C GLU A 39 2.60 9.75 -1.21
N PHE A 40 2.46 11.05 -1.46
CA PHE A 40 2.91 12.09 -0.54
C PHE A 40 2.24 11.97 0.83
N LEU A 41 0.91 11.82 0.87
CA LEU A 41 0.19 11.66 2.12
C LEU A 41 0.56 10.34 2.81
N ALA A 42 0.75 9.25 2.06
CA ALA A 42 1.20 7.97 2.62
C ALA A 42 2.57 8.11 3.30
N VAL A 43 3.50 8.86 2.72
CA VAL A 43 4.79 9.19 3.36
C VAL A 43 4.57 10.07 4.59
N ALA A 44 3.82 11.16 4.46
CA ALA A 44 3.57 12.13 5.52
C ALA A 44 2.97 11.47 6.78
N PHE A 45 1.97 10.61 6.61
CA PHE A 45 1.20 10.00 7.69
C PHE A 45 1.62 8.56 8.06
N SER A 46 2.77 8.10 7.57
CA SER A 46 3.40 6.87 8.08
C SER A 46 4.33 7.18 9.24
N GLU A 47 4.42 6.25 10.19
CA GLU A 47 5.49 6.26 11.21
C GLU A 47 6.85 6.31 10.51
N LYS A 48 7.70 7.21 11.00
CA LYS A 48 9.10 7.37 10.59
C LYS A 48 9.98 6.60 11.55
N GLU A 49 10.99 5.93 11.03
CA GLU A 49 12.04 5.25 11.80
C GLU A 49 13.40 5.78 11.36
N ILE A 50 14.20 6.20 12.33
CA ILE A 50 15.58 6.66 12.15
C ILE A 50 16.44 5.92 13.18
N GLY A 51 17.19 4.90 12.74
CA GLY A 51 17.93 4.03 13.64
C GLY A 51 16.99 3.32 14.62
N SER A 52 17.06 3.66 15.91
CA SER A 52 16.18 3.13 16.97
C SER A 52 15.03 4.05 17.36
N GLU A 53 14.97 5.28 16.83
CA GLU A 53 13.91 6.24 17.14
C GLU A 53 12.75 6.12 16.16
N THR A 54 11.52 6.29 16.67
CA THR A 54 10.33 6.41 15.84
C THR A 54 9.53 7.66 16.15
N THR A 55 8.86 8.22 15.14
CA THR A 55 7.93 9.35 15.30
C THR A 55 6.77 9.26 14.32
N TRP A 56 5.62 9.81 14.71
CA TRP A 56 4.45 9.98 13.86
C TRP A 56 4.39 11.37 13.19
N ASP A 57 5.36 12.22 13.48
CA ASP A 57 5.45 13.54 12.87
C ASP A 57 5.64 13.42 11.35
N THR A 58 5.13 14.42 10.63
CA THR A 58 5.25 14.51 9.17
C THR A 58 6.71 14.53 8.74
N LEU A 59 7.53 15.26 9.50
CA LEU A 59 8.97 15.37 9.35
C LEU A 59 9.64 15.10 10.70
N PRO A 60 10.88 14.58 10.72
CA PRO A 60 11.67 14.46 11.95
C PRO A 60 11.84 15.82 12.64
N SER A 61 11.89 15.82 13.97
CA SER A 61 12.12 17.04 14.74
C SER A 61 13.50 17.62 14.43
N LEU A 62 13.68 18.94 14.65
CA LEU A 62 15.00 19.58 14.49
C LEU A 62 16.07 18.90 15.35
N GLU A 63 15.70 18.42 16.54
CA GLU A 63 16.59 17.69 17.46
C GLU A 63 17.05 16.38 16.81
N SER A 64 16.14 15.55 16.28
CA SER A 64 16.48 14.31 15.57
C SER A 64 17.32 14.57 14.32
N LEU A 65 17.13 15.70 13.64
CA LEU A 65 17.97 16.09 12.50
C LEU A 65 19.41 16.43 12.92
N GLN A 66 19.62 17.05 14.08
CA GLN A 66 20.95 17.41 14.58
C GLN A 66 21.78 16.18 15.02
N VAL A 67 21.12 15.15 15.56
CA VAL A 67 21.79 13.94 16.05
C VAL A 67 21.59 12.73 15.13
N TRP A 68 21.38 12.97 13.83
CA TRP A 68 21.07 11.90 12.89
C TRP A 68 22.18 10.84 12.85
N PRO A 69 21.89 9.56 13.14
CA PRO A 69 22.90 8.51 13.20
C PRO A 69 23.50 8.22 11.82
N SER A 70 24.84 8.18 11.74
CA SER A 70 25.56 7.90 10.51
C SER A 70 25.11 6.59 9.86
N ASN A 71 24.98 6.60 8.53
CA ASN A 71 24.56 5.48 7.69
C ASN A 71 23.16 4.91 8.02
N GLN A 72 22.30 5.66 8.71
CA GLN A 72 20.90 5.27 8.92
C GLN A 72 19.97 6.03 7.96
N PRO A 73 19.20 5.34 7.11
CA PRO A 73 18.21 5.99 6.27
C PRO A 73 16.95 6.34 7.06
N LEU A 74 16.17 7.30 6.56
CA LEU A 74 14.79 7.48 6.98
C LEU A 74 13.96 6.32 6.43
N LYS A 75 13.32 5.54 7.30
CA LYS A 75 12.39 4.50 6.89
C LYS A 75 10.97 4.92 7.24
N TYR A 76 10.02 4.44 6.45
CA TYR A 76 8.60 4.57 6.73
C TYR A 76 7.85 3.45 6.03
N LYS A 77 6.72 3.04 6.61
CA LYS A 77 5.97 1.87 6.13
C LYS A 77 4.47 2.13 6.20
N PRO A 78 3.86 2.59 5.10
CA PRO A 78 2.42 2.69 5.03
C PRO A 78 1.77 1.31 5.28
N PRO A 79 0.59 1.26 5.92
CA PRO A 79 -0.02 0.00 6.27
C PRO A 79 -0.51 -0.76 5.03
N ILE A 80 -0.34 -2.08 5.04
CA ILE A 80 -0.91 -2.97 4.03
C ILE A 80 -2.28 -3.44 4.52
N LYS A 81 -3.35 -3.10 3.80
CA LYS A 81 -4.73 -3.43 4.18
C LYS A 81 -5.42 -4.28 3.13
N LEU A 82 -4.90 -5.48 2.86
CA LEU A 82 -5.40 -6.35 1.79
C LEU A 82 -6.90 -6.68 1.93
N ASN A 83 -7.39 -6.97 3.14
CA ASN A 83 -8.83 -7.25 3.32
C ASN A 83 -9.70 -6.04 2.96
N LEU A 84 -9.30 -4.84 3.37
CA LEU A 84 -10.02 -3.61 3.03
C LEU A 84 -10.00 -3.35 1.52
N LYS A 85 -8.83 -3.54 0.88
CA LYS A 85 -8.69 -3.43 -0.58
C LYS A 85 -9.51 -4.48 -1.32
N LEU A 86 -9.60 -5.70 -0.81
CA LEU A 86 -10.47 -6.74 -1.37
C LEU A 86 -11.93 -6.29 -1.31
N PHE A 87 -12.40 -5.83 -0.16
CA PHE A 87 -13.77 -5.32 -0.04
C PHE A 87 -14.05 -4.18 -1.02
N ALA A 88 -13.15 -3.20 -1.13
CA ALA A 88 -13.40 -2.02 -1.95
C ALA A 88 -13.19 -2.23 -3.46
N PHE A 89 -12.20 -3.05 -3.84
CA PHE A 89 -11.70 -3.07 -5.22
C PHE A 89 -11.87 -4.41 -5.92
N PHE A 90 -12.22 -5.49 -5.22
CA PHE A 90 -12.33 -6.80 -5.86
C PHE A 90 -13.45 -6.84 -6.91
N GLY A 91 -14.61 -6.23 -6.64
CA GLY A 91 -15.73 -6.16 -7.58
C GLY A 91 -15.37 -5.41 -8.87
N VAL A 92 -14.77 -4.23 -8.72
CA VAL A 92 -14.45 -3.28 -9.82
C VAL A 92 -13.13 -3.57 -10.54
N SER A 93 -12.30 -4.48 -10.03
CA SER A 93 -11.06 -4.87 -10.70
C SER A 93 -11.31 -5.76 -11.91
N ARG A 94 -10.40 -5.67 -12.89
CA ARG A 94 -10.40 -6.54 -14.07
C ARG A 94 -10.34 -8.03 -13.68
N ILE A 95 -11.00 -8.87 -14.47
CA ILE A 95 -11.13 -10.31 -14.22
C ILE A 95 -9.77 -11.02 -14.30
N ASP A 96 -8.90 -10.60 -15.23
CA ASP A 96 -7.57 -11.18 -15.44
C ASP A 96 -6.63 -11.02 -14.23
N GLY A 97 -6.80 -9.96 -13.44
CA GLY A 97 -6.06 -9.75 -12.19
C GLY A 97 -6.60 -10.54 -10.98
N LYS A 98 -7.70 -11.29 -11.12
CA LYS A 98 -8.30 -12.07 -10.02
C LYS A 98 -7.71 -13.48 -10.02
N HIS A 99 -7.36 -13.95 -8.83
CA HIS A 99 -6.90 -15.32 -8.60
C HIS A 99 -7.90 -16.04 -7.71
N GLU A 100 -8.03 -17.35 -7.88
CA GLU A 100 -8.96 -18.20 -7.16
C GLU A 100 -8.90 -17.99 -5.63
N VAL A 101 -7.70 -17.90 -5.06
CA VAL A 101 -7.51 -17.66 -3.62
C VAL A 101 -8.01 -16.28 -3.16
N HIS A 102 -8.02 -15.28 -4.05
CA HIS A 102 -8.59 -13.96 -3.75
C HIS A 102 -10.11 -14.06 -3.66
N GLU A 103 -10.73 -14.77 -4.61
CA GLU A 103 -12.17 -14.97 -4.65
C GLU A 103 -12.66 -15.76 -3.44
N GLN A 104 -11.99 -16.87 -3.13
CA GLN A 104 -12.29 -17.68 -1.95
C GLN A 104 -12.22 -16.84 -0.67
N HIS A 105 -11.16 -16.03 -0.52
CA HIS A 105 -11.01 -15.18 0.66
C HIS A 105 -12.02 -14.03 0.69
N TYR A 106 -12.33 -13.43 -0.45
CA TYR A 106 -13.39 -12.42 -0.55
C TYR A 106 -14.74 -12.98 -0.10
N ARG A 107 -15.13 -14.16 -0.58
CA ARG A 107 -16.36 -14.85 -0.13
C ARG A 107 -16.33 -15.13 1.37
N HIS A 108 -15.20 -15.57 1.91
CA HIS A 108 -15.02 -15.78 3.36
C HIS A 108 -15.22 -14.48 4.15
N LEU A 109 -14.64 -13.37 3.68
CA LEU A 109 -14.75 -12.06 4.31
C LEU A 109 -16.19 -11.54 4.31
N ILE A 110 -16.90 -11.67 3.18
CA ILE A 110 -18.33 -11.33 3.07
C ILE A 110 -19.15 -12.16 4.06
N LYS A 111 -18.96 -13.49 4.11
CA LYS A 111 -19.67 -14.35 5.07
C LYS A 111 -19.40 -13.96 6.53
N LYS A 112 -18.16 -13.60 6.85
CA LYS A 112 -17.79 -13.14 8.20
C LYS A 112 -18.50 -11.83 8.54
N LEU A 113 -18.60 -10.92 7.57
CA LEU A 113 -19.29 -9.66 7.73
C LEU A 113 -20.80 -9.87 7.93
N GLU A 114 -21.44 -10.70 7.09
CA GLU A 114 -22.85 -11.11 7.24
C GLU A 114 -23.16 -11.63 8.65
N ASN A 115 -22.34 -12.57 9.13
CA ASN A 115 -22.54 -13.19 10.44
C ASN A 115 -22.31 -12.23 11.62
N SER A 116 -21.59 -11.12 11.39
CA SER A 116 -21.31 -10.11 12.41
C SER A 116 -22.38 -9.01 12.49
N MET A 117 -23.27 -8.95 11.50
CA MET A 117 -24.28 -7.92 11.40
C MET A 117 -25.52 -8.26 12.24
N THR A 118 -26.06 -7.24 12.90
CA THR A 118 -27.33 -7.31 13.63
C THR A 118 -28.19 -6.14 13.22
N PHE A 119 -29.48 -6.38 12.99
CA PHE A 119 -30.37 -5.38 12.42
C PHE A 119 -31.71 -5.36 13.16
N ASN A 120 -32.23 -4.15 13.37
CA ASN A 120 -33.61 -3.96 13.83
C ASN A 120 -34.60 -3.93 12.65
N ARG A 121 -34.16 -3.43 11.48
CA ARG A 121 -34.90 -3.36 10.20
C ARG A 121 -33.90 -3.40 9.04
N GLY A 122 -34.29 -3.98 7.91
CA GLY A 122 -33.45 -4.12 6.71
C GLY A 122 -32.96 -5.56 6.50
N SER A 123 -32.20 -5.77 5.42
CA SER A 123 -31.57 -7.05 5.10
C SER A 123 -30.05 -6.92 5.02
N THR A 124 -29.36 -8.03 5.27
CA THR A 124 -27.91 -8.14 5.13
C THR A 124 -27.44 -7.72 3.73
N ASP A 125 -28.13 -8.19 2.69
CA ASP A 125 -27.80 -7.90 1.30
C ASP A 125 -27.83 -6.40 0.99
N GLN A 126 -28.83 -5.68 1.53
CA GLN A 126 -28.95 -4.25 1.34
C GLN A 126 -27.77 -3.50 1.98
N VAL A 127 -27.36 -3.89 3.19
CA VAL A 127 -26.26 -3.25 3.89
C VAL A 127 -24.92 -3.57 3.22
N LEU A 128 -24.74 -4.80 2.75
CA LEU A 128 -23.55 -5.17 1.97
C LEU A 128 -23.45 -4.34 0.69
N ALA A 129 -24.56 -4.16 -0.04
CA ALA A 129 -24.59 -3.30 -1.22
C ALA A 129 -24.21 -1.86 -0.88
N TYR A 130 -24.74 -1.29 0.21
CA TYR A 130 -24.37 0.05 0.65
C TYR A 130 -22.91 0.18 1.07
N LEU A 131 -22.35 -0.83 1.73
CA LEU A 131 -20.93 -0.83 2.08
C LEU A 131 -20.03 -0.93 0.84
N ASP A 132 -20.44 -1.72 -0.15
CA ASP A 132 -19.74 -1.85 -1.42
C ASP A 132 -19.75 -0.52 -2.17
N ASP A 133 -20.92 0.08 -2.39
CA ASP A 133 -21.08 1.40 -3.02
C ASP A 133 -20.29 2.49 -2.30
N PHE A 134 -20.34 2.50 -0.96
CA PHE A 134 -19.61 3.46 -0.13
C PHE A 134 -18.10 3.32 -0.29
N LEU A 135 -17.55 2.09 -0.24
CA LEU A 135 -16.12 1.86 -0.37
C LEU A 135 -15.61 2.10 -1.79
N GLN A 136 -16.40 1.75 -2.81
CA GLN A 136 -16.10 2.04 -4.20
C GLN A 136 -16.10 3.56 -4.48
N GLY A 137 -16.92 4.33 -3.76
CA GLY A 137 -16.89 5.79 -3.80
C GLY A 137 -15.54 6.41 -3.41
N PHE A 138 -14.68 5.67 -2.71
CA PHE A 138 -13.31 6.07 -2.39
C PHE A 138 -12.25 5.45 -3.31
N GLN A 139 -12.63 4.98 -4.49
CA GLN A 139 -11.64 4.54 -5.47
C GLN A 139 -10.75 5.72 -5.90
N GLY A 140 -9.45 5.54 -5.74
CA GLY A 140 -8.43 6.53 -6.07
C GLY A 140 -7.79 6.23 -7.42
N ALA A 141 -6.47 6.04 -7.42
CA ALA A 141 -5.72 5.74 -8.64
C ALA A 141 -5.56 4.24 -8.90
N GLY A 142 -5.25 3.89 -10.15
CA GLY A 142 -4.92 2.52 -10.57
C GLY A 142 -6.09 1.68 -11.09
N PHE A 143 -7.15 2.29 -11.65
CA PHE A 143 -8.33 1.58 -12.19
C PHE A 143 -8.00 0.40 -13.12
N ASN A 144 -6.91 0.50 -13.89
CA ASN A 144 -6.47 -0.55 -14.81
C ASN A 144 -5.60 -1.64 -14.17
N ARG A 145 -5.37 -1.59 -12.86
CA ARG A 145 -4.51 -2.52 -12.12
C ARG A 145 -5.34 -3.47 -11.26
N THR A 146 -4.72 -4.57 -10.86
CA THR A 146 -5.29 -5.55 -9.92
C THR A 146 -5.67 -4.88 -8.60
N TRP A 147 -6.77 -5.32 -7.97
CA TRP A 147 -7.33 -4.77 -6.72
C TRP A 147 -6.30 -4.40 -5.64
N CYS A 148 -5.26 -5.22 -5.46
CA CYS A 148 -4.23 -5.02 -4.43
C CYS A 148 -3.27 -3.85 -4.75
N ALA A 149 -3.14 -3.49 -6.03
CA ALA A 149 -2.32 -2.41 -6.53
C ALA A 149 -3.09 -1.09 -6.69
N GLN A 150 -4.41 -1.11 -6.53
CA GLN A 150 -5.22 0.12 -6.51
C GLN A 150 -5.01 0.89 -5.20
N THR A 151 -5.26 2.19 -5.24
CA THR A 151 -5.23 3.08 -4.07
C THR A 151 -6.59 3.69 -3.81
N PHE A 152 -6.86 3.97 -2.55
CA PHE A 152 -8.02 4.77 -2.16
C PHE A 152 -7.77 6.25 -2.43
N TYR A 153 -8.85 7.00 -2.63
CA TYR A 153 -8.82 8.44 -2.56
C TYR A 153 -8.35 8.86 -1.14
N PRO A 154 -7.32 9.71 -1.01
CA PRO A 154 -6.64 9.92 0.26
C PRO A 154 -7.35 10.93 1.17
N ILE A 155 -8.64 10.72 1.47
CA ILE A 155 -9.43 11.61 2.36
C ILE A 155 -9.12 11.43 3.86
N SER A 156 -8.43 10.35 4.24
CA SER A 156 -8.15 10.01 5.63
C SER A 156 -6.87 9.19 5.74
N PRO A 157 -6.06 9.32 6.82
CA PRO A 157 -4.93 8.45 7.08
C PRO A 157 -5.29 6.95 7.10
N ARG A 158 -6.54 6.61 7.40
CA ARG A 158 -7.01 5.22 7.38
C ARG A 158 -7.16 4.64 5.97
N LEU A 159 -7.26 5.47 4.94
CA LEU A 159 -7.32 5.05 3.53
C LEU A 159 -5.95 5.09 2.84
N LEU A 160 -4.94 5.67 3.48
CA LEU A 160 -3.56 5.59 3.03
C LEU A 160 -3.06 4.15 3.21
N THR A 161 -2.74 3.50 2.09
CA THR A 161 -2.33 2.10 2.07
C THR A 161 -1.13 1.92 1.16
N GLN A 162 -0.25 0.99 1.53
CA GLN A 162 0.87 0.64 0.68
C GLN A 162 0.38 -0.08 -0.58
N GLU A 163 0.97 0.26 -1.72
CA GLU A 163 0.80 -0.51 -2.96
C GLU A 163 1.37 -1.93 -2.80
N THR A 164 0.61 -2.91 -3.25
CA THR A 164 1.02 -4.32 -3.29
C THR A 164 0.70 -4.89 -4.65
N ILE A 165 1.66 -5.59 -5.26
CA ILE A 165 1.49 -6.18 -6.60
C ILE A 165 1.41 -7.69 -6.46
N TRP A 166 0.33 -8.28 -6.96
CA TRP A 166 0.18 -9.73 -7.05
C TRP A 166 1.11 -10.31 -8.13
N ASN A 167 1.93 -11.30 -7.77
CA ASN A 167 2.86 -11.96 -8.67
C ASN A 167 2.17 -13.11 -9.41
N GLU A 168 1.38 -12.77 -10.43
CA GLU A 168 0.58 -13.71 -11.22
C GLU A 168 1.38 -14.89 -11.76
N THR A 169 2.57 -14.65 -12.33
CA THR A 169 3.41 -15.72 -12.86
C THR A 169 3.79 -16.75 -11.80
N LYS A 170 4.09 -16.30 -10.56
CA LYS A 170 4.41 -17.20 -9.45
C LYS A 170 3.16 -17.88 -8.91
N ALA A 171 2.04 -17.18 -8.86
CA ALA A 171 0.78 -17.71 -8.37
C ALA A 171 0.15 -18.74 -9.33
N ASN A 172 0.37 -18.62 -10.63
CA ASN A 172 -0.22 -19.52 -11.63
C ASN A 172 0.69 -20.70 -12.01
N ALA A 173 1.98 -20.67 -11.62
CA ALA A 173 2.89 -21.77 -11.91
C ALA A 173 2.52 -23.03 -11.09
N PRO A 174 2.45 -24.23 -11.71
CA PRO A 174 2.01 -25.46 -11.04
C PRO A 174 2.79 -25.80 -9.77
N SER A 175 4.09 -25.52 -9.74
CA SER A 175 4.97 -25.82 -8.60
C SER A 175 4.86 -24.80 -7.46
N THR A 176 4.25 -23.64 -7.70
CA THR A 176 4.18 -22.55 -6.73
C THR A 176 2.79 -21.96 -6.56
N LYS A 177 1.74 -22.58 -7.11
CA LYS A 177 0.37 -22.11 -6.94
C LYS A 177 0.00 -22.15 -5.45
N PRO A 178 -0.48 -21.04 -4.86
CA PRO A 178 -0.89 -21.04 -3.46
C PRO A 178 -2.17 -21.84 -3.30
N ALA A 179 -2.19 -22.78 -2.35
CA ALA A 179 -3.37 -23.59 -2.05
C ALA A 179 -4.46 -22.79 -1.34
N THR A 180 -4.08 -21.82 -0.51
CA THR A 180 -5.01 -20.99 0.27
C THR A 180 -4.53 -19.55 0.34
N TRP A 181 -5.44 -18.65 0.70
CA TRP A 181 -5.12 -17.27 1.02
C TRP A 181 -4.10 -17.14 2.16
N TYR A 182 -4.26 -17.92 3.22
CA TYR A 182 -3.34 -17.91 4.37
C TYR A 182 -1.92 -18.33 3.97
N TYR A 183 -1.79 -19.37 3.14
CA TYR A 183 -0.49 -19.76 2.60
C TYR A 183 0.16 -18.64 1.78
N ALA A 184 -0.65 -17.89 1.00
CA ALA A 184 -0.15 -16.73 0.27
C ALA A 184 0.33 -15.61 1.20
N LEU A 185 -0.35 -15.39 2.33
CA LEU A 185 0.07 -14.41 3.35
C LEU A 185 1.33 -14.84 4.11
N GLU A 186 1.43 -16.10 4.51
CA GLU A 186 2.64 -16.64 5.16
C GLU A 186 3.86 -16.53 4.25
N ASN A 187 3.65 -16.65 2.94
CA ASN A 187 4.66 -16.50 1.91
C ASN A 187 4.56 -15.14 1.21
N PHE A 188 4.27 -14.07 1.97
CA PHE A 188 3.91 -12.76 1.44
C PHE A 188 4.86 -12.28 0.32
N ALA A 189 6.18 -12.30 0.55
CA ALA A 189 7.15 -11.78 -0.43
C ALA A 189 7.21 -12.57 -1.75
N LYS A 190 6.77 -13.83 -1.73
CA LYS A 190 6.69 -14.67 -2.94
C LYS A 190 5.52 -14.24 -3.83
N TYR A 191 4.37 -13.94 -3.23
CA TYR A 191 3.13 -13.69 -3.96
C TYR A 191 2.75 -12.21 -4.07
N PHE A 192 3.23 -11.36 -3.17
CA PHE A 192 2.99 -9.94 -3.14
C PHE A 192 4.31 -9.16 -3.12
N SER A 193 4.56 -8.40 -4.19
CA SER A 193 5.69 -7.46 -4.24
C SER A 193 5.31 -6.12 -3.60
N ARG A 194 6.24 -5.57 -2.80
CA ARG A 194 6.12 -4.26 -2.12
C ARG A 194 7.18 -3.25 -2.53
N THR A 195 8.21 -3.73 -3.24
CA THR A 195 9.49 -3.03 -3.46
C THR A 195 9.81 -2.85 -4.93
N LYS A 196 8.98 -3.38 -5.84
CA LYS A 196 9.10 -3.06 -7.26
C LYS A 196 8.88 -1.55 -7.35
N ARG A 197 9.93 -0.81 -7.73
CA ARG A 197 10.04 0.66 -7.69
C ARG A 197 9.07 1.37 -8.64
N ASN A 198 8.03 0.70 -9.09
CA ASN A 198 7.00 1.21 -9.98
C ASN A 198 5.77 1.61 -9.16
N PHE A 199 5.96 2.38 -8.09
CA PHE A 199 4.88 2.90 -7.26
C PHE A 199 4.00 3.80 -8.12
N MET A 200 2.87 3.28 -8.58
CA MET A 200 2.01 3.90 -9.60
C MET A 200 2.75 4.37 -10.88
N ALA A 201 4.02 3.98 -11.07
CA ALA A 201 4.78 4.31 -12.26
C ALA A 201 4.31 3.39 -13.39
N ARG A 202 3.92 4.01 -14.50
CA ARG A 202 3.38 3.35 -15.68
C ARG A 202 4.45 2.51 -16.39
#